data_AF-A0A1W1XZS1-F1
#
_entry.id   AF-A0A1W1XZS1-F1
#
_cell.length_a   1.000
_cell.length_b   1.000
_cell.length_c   1.000
_cell.angle_alpha   90.00
_cell.angle_beta   90.00
_cell.angle_gamma   90.00
#
_symmetry.space_group_name_H-M   'P 1'
#
loop_
_entity.id
_entity.type
_entity.pdbx_description
1 polymer ?
#
loop_
_entity_poly.entity_id
_entity_poly.type
_entity_poly.pdbx_seq_one_letter_code
_entity_poly.pdbx_strand_id
1 'polypeptide(L)'
;MEIFETRKSYVAMALITLPAWTLGGLFVGVVTSFGLTEDGSWPLFWIGASLPLVCILLFTRFIVKKTKSMHTDMAAGILTPTTDYFHNTNVSAIAVDVRKRLITVHLLPKKNRKKGPQKFEFSIDKIKRYSAYQSGSSEYASRDYSPIHQTHAFAKTAISEADAINNTGLTLQLDDIFTPELFVRMDYDAARKWFLLFDKLAEGSLDVQPTAVFFPK
;
A
#
# COMPACT_ATOMS: atom_id res chain seq x y z
N MET A 1 9.70 0.42 5.41
CA MET A 1 8.89 0.23 6.64
C MET A 1 7.44 -0.18 6.30
N GLU A 2 6.85 0.35 5.23
CA GLU A 2 5.49 0.04 4.74
C GLU A 2 5.12 -1.45 4.51
N ILE A 3 6.07 -2.33 4.14
CA ILE A 3 5.80 -3.77 3.96
C ILE A 3 5.41 -4.44 5.29
N PHE A 4 5.95 -3.95 6.41
CA PHE A 4 5.58 -4.45 7.73
C PHE A 4 4.20 -3.97 8.16
N GLU A 5 3.75 -2.80 7.71
CA GLU A 5 2.45 -2.23 8.09
C GLU A 5 1.30 -2.77 7.24
N THR A 6 1.53 -2.98 5.95
CA THR A 6 0.61 -3.77 5.11
C THR A 6 0.45 -5.20 5.65
N ARG A 7 1.54 -5.83 6.12
CA ARG A 7 1.45 -7.12 6.83
C ARG A 7 0.60 -7.05 8.10
N LYS A 8 0.74 -5.99 8.91
CA LYS A 8 -0.11 -5.79 10.10
C LYS A 8 -1.60 -5.65 9.73
N SER A 9 -1.92 -4.89 8.68
CA SER A 9 -3.30 -4.73 8.20
C SER A 9 -3.91 -6.05 7.67
N TYR A 10 -3.14 -6.84 6.92
CA TYR A 10 -3.61 -8.16 6.47
C TYR A 10 -3.77 -9.16 7.61
N VAL A 11 -2.86 -9.14 8.60
CA VAL A 11 -2.97 -9.97 9.81
C VAL A 11 -4.19 -9.54 10.63
N ALA A 12 -4.45 -8.25 10.79
CA ALA A 12 -5.65 -7.75 11.45
C ALA A 12 -6.93 -8.19 10.71
N MET A 13 -6.97 -8.06 9.38
CA MET A 13 -8.10 -8.53 8.57
C MET A 13 -8.29 -10.05 8.66
N ALA A 14 -7.20 -10.83 8.68
CA ALA A 14 -7.25 -12.28 8.89
C ALA A 14 -7.78 -12.63 10.29
N LEU A 15 -7.35 -11.92 11.34
CA LEU A 15 -7.81 -12.13 12.73
C LEU A 15 -9.29 -11.80 12.88
N ILE A 16 -9.78 -10.71 12.28
CA ILE A 16 -11.20 -10.32 12.32
C ILE A 16 -12.08 -11.37 11.64
N THR A 17 -11.60 -11.94 10.53
CA THR A 17 -12.38 -12.92 9.76
C THR A 17 -12.21 -14.35 10.28
N LEU A 18 -11.22 -14.60 11.15
CA LEU A 18 -10.88 -15.91 11.68
C LEU A 18 -12.08 -16.63 12.33
N PRO A 19 -12.92 -15.99 13.18
CA PRO A 19 -14.09 -16.66 13.76
C PRO A 19 -15.08 -17.13 12.69
N ALA A 20 -15.37 -16.28 11.70
CA ALA A 20 -16.28 -16.62 10.60
C ALA A 20 -15.72 -17.80 9.77
N TRP A 21 -14.41 -17.82 9.50
CA TRP A 21 -13.76 -18.92 8.80
C TRP A 21 -13.74 -20.22 9.61
N THR A 22 -13.53 -20.15 10.94
CA THR A 22 -13.57 -21.34 11.80
C THR A 22 -14.96 -21.95 11.86
N LEU A 23 -16.01 -21.14 11.99
CA LEU A 23 -17.40 -21.61 11.96
C LEU A 23 -17.77 -22.16 10.59
N GLY A 24 -17.35 -21.50 9.51
CA GLY A 24 -17.53 -22.00 8.15
C GLY A 24 -16.84 -23.34 7.93
N GLY A 25 -15.63 -23.52 8.45
CA GLY A 25 -14.90 -24.79 8.38
C GLY A 25 -15.57 -25.90 9.14
N LEU A 26 -16.01 -25.64 10.38
CA LEU A 26 -16.78 -26.62 11.16
C LEU A 26 -18.05 -27.03 10.42
N PHE A 27 -18.79 -26.08 9.84
CA PHE A 27 -19.98 -26.36 9.05
C PHE A 27 -19.69 -27.21 7.81
N VAL A 28 -18.67 -26.84 7.02
CA VAL A 28 -18.22 -27.62 5.86
C VAL A 28 -17.77 -29.02 6.27
N GLY A 29 -17.07 -29.16 7.41
CA GLY A 29 -16.66 -30.44 7.98
C GLY A 29 -17.86 -31.33 8.32
N VAL A 30 -18.89 -30.78 8.98
CA VAL A 30 -20.12 -31.54 9.29
C VAL A 30 -20.83 -31.97 8.01
N VAL A 31 -21.01 -31.05 7.05
CA VAL A 31 -21.68 -31.35 5.77
C VAL A 31 -20.90 -32.39 4.96
N THR A 32 -19.58 -32.32 4.90
CA THR A 32 -18.76 -33.31 4.17
C THR A 32 -18.72 -34.65 4.88
N SER A 33 -18.74 -34.68 6.22
CA SER A 33 -18.75 -35.91 7.01
C SER A 33 -20.07 -36.69 6.85
N PHE A 34 -21.22 -36.03 7.05
CA PHE A 34 -22.52 -36.69 6.99
C PHE A 34 -23.17 -36.69 5.61
N GLY A 35 -22.76 -35.79 4.71
CA GLY A 35 -23.29 -35.73 3.34
C GLY A 35 -22.66 -36.72 2.38
N LEU A 36 -21.48 -37.27 2.69
CA LEU A 36 -20.76 -38.24 1.85
C LEU A 36 -20.70 -39.64 2.45
N THR A 37 -21.05 -39.82 3.73
CA THR A 37 -21.08 -41.12 4.40
C THR A 37 -22.29 -41.22 5.33
N GLU A 38 -22.97 -42.37 5.32
CA GLU A 38 -24.21 -42.58 6.10
C GLU A 38 -23.96 -42.52 7.63
N ASP A 39 -22.82 -43.02 8.10
CA ASP A 39 -22.49 -43.07 9.53
C ASP A 39 -21.66 -41.88 10.03
N GLY A 40 -21.31 -40.95 9.13
CA GLY A 40 -20.38 -39.87 9.42
C GLY A 40 -18.93 -40.35 9.48
N SER A 41 -18.07 -39.74 8.68
CA SER A 41 -16.63 -40.04 8.63
C SER A 41 -15.85 -38.95 9.36
N TRP A 42 -15.20 -39.33 10.47
CA TRP A 42 -14.34 -38.44 11.25
C TRP A 42 -13.14 -37.90 10.44
N PRO A 43 -12.45 -38.70 9.60
CA PRO A 43 -11.43 -38.18 8.70
C PRO A 43 -11.96 -37.11 7.73
N LEU A 44 -13.15 -37.31 7.15
CA LEU A 44 -13.75 -36.34 6.23
C LEU A 44 -14.11 -35.02 6.93
N PHE A 45 -14.56 -35.09 8.20
CA PHE A 45 -14.81 -33.90 9.01
C PHE A 45 -13.56 -33.02 9.13
N TRP A 46 -12.40 -33.60 9.46
CA TRP A 46 -11.16 -32.83 9.60
C TRP A 46 -10.65 -32.27 8.26
N ILE A 47 -10.83 -33.02 7.16
CA ILE A 47 -10.52 -32.52 5.82
C ILE A 47 -11.40 -31.30 5.50
N GLY A 48 -12.71 -31.37 5.74
CA GLY A 48 -13.61 -30.23 5.54
C GLY A 48 -13.31 -29.05 6.47
N ALA A 49 -12.99 -29.31 7.73
CA ALA A 49 -12.67 -28.29 8.74
C ALA A 49 -11.34 -27.57 8.46
N SER A 50 -10.37 -28.25 7.84
CA SER A 50 -9.07 -27.66 7.47
C SER A 50 -9.08 -26.87 6.16
N LEU A 51 -10.07 -27.09 5.29
CA LEU A 51 -10.16 -26.46 3.97
C LEU A 51 -10.11 -24.92 4.01
N PRO A 52 -10.84 -24.21 4.91
CA PRO A 52 -10.71 -22.76 5.05
C PRO A 52 -9.31 -22.28 5.40
N LEU A 53 -8.60 -23.05 6.24
CA LEU A 53 -7.27 -22.71 6.73
C LEU A 53 -6.25 -22.76 5.56
N VAL A 54 -6.40 -23.77 4.70
CA VAL A 54 -5.65 -23.87 3.43
C VAL A 54 -5.99 -22.70 2.49
N CYS A 55 -7.27 -22.34 2.35
CA CYS A 55 -7.69 -21.20 1.54
C CYS A 55 -7.08 -19.88 2.02
N ILE A 56 -7.02 -19.63 3.33
CA ILE A 56 -6.37 -18.44 3.92
C ILE A 56 -4.87 -18.43 3.60
N LEU A 57 -4.18 -19.57 3.74
CA LEU A 57 -2.75 -19.68 3.42
C LEU A 57 -2.47 -19.42 1.93
N LEU A 58 -3.31 -19.94 1.03
CA LEU A 58 -3.18 -19.68 -0.40
C LEU A 58 -3.48 -18.21 -0.74
N PHE A 59 -4.51 -17.62 -0.14
CA PHE A 59 -4.91 -16.23 -0.35
C PHE A 59 -3.84 -15.25 0.12
N THR A 60 -3.27 -15.47 1.32
CA THR A 60 -2.16 -14.66 1.84
C THR A 60 -0.93 -14.75 0.95
N ARG A 61 -0.55 -15.96 0.49
CA ARG A 61 0.54 -16.13 -0.48
C ARG A 61 0.28 -15.39 -1.79
N PHE A 62 -0.94 -15.46 -2.30
CA PHE A 62 -1.35 -14.75 -3.51
C PHE A 62 -1.22 -13.23 -3.35
N ILE A 63 -1.71 -12.67 -2.25
CA ILE A 63 -1.60 -11.24 -1.94
C ILE A 63 -0.13 -10.80 -1.84
N VAL A 64 0.70 -11.56 -1.12
CA VAL A 64 2.14 -11.24 -0.98
C VAL A 64 2.84 -11.28 -2.33
N LYS A 65 2.50 -12.24 -3.19
CA LYS A 65 3.05 -12.30 -4.55
C LYS A 65 2.62 -11.10 -5.39
N LYS A 66 1.33 -10.75 -5.33
CA LYS A 66 0.74 -9.64 -6.10
C LYS A 66 1.26 -8.27 -5.65
N THR A 67 1.46 -8.07 -4.36
CA THR A 67 2.06 -6.82 -3.83
C THR A 67 3.50 -6.67 -4.26
N LYS A 68 4.30 -7.74 -4.21
CA LYS A 68 5.68 -7.73 -4.72
C LYS A 68 5.74 -7.39 -6.21
N SER A 69 4.88 -7.99 -7.03
CA SER A 69 4.87 -7.70 -8.48
C SER A 69 4.50 -6.25 -8.76
N MET A 70 3.50 -5.69 -8.06
CA MET A 70 3.12 -4.29 -8.22
C MET A 70 4.25 -3.33 -7.83
N HIS A 71 5.00 -3.64 -6.78
CA HIS A 71 6.14 -2.83 -6.37
C HIS A 71 7.25 -2.82 -7.43
N THR A 72 7.56 -3.99 -8.01
CA THR A 72 8.53 -4.10 -9.10
C THR A 72 8.08 -3.41 -10.38
N ASP A 73 6.79 -3.49 -10.73
CA ASP A 73 6.24 -2.86 -11.94
C ASP A 73 6.29 -1.32 -11.82
N MET A 74 5.98 -0.78 -10.65
CA MET A 74 6.08 0.66 -10.39
C MET A 74 7.52 1.15 -10.42
N ALA A 75 8.45 0.40 -9.84
CA ALA A 75 9.89 0.69 -9.89
C ALA A 75 10.40 0.70 -11.34
N ALA A 76 10.08 -0.34 -12.11
CA ALA A 76 10.51 -0.46 -13.50
C ALA A 76 9.95 0.65 -14.38
N GLY A 77 8.76 1.17 -14.08
CA GLY A 77 8.16 2.27 -14.83
C GLY A 77 8.86 3.62 -14.67
N ILE A 78 9.48 3.87 -13.51
CA ILE A 78 10.14 5.15 -13.22
C ILE A 78 11.67 5.12 -13.37
N LEU A 79 12.28 3.93 -13.27
CA LEU A 79 13.73 3.77 -13.36
C LEU A 79 14.17 3.82 -14.82
N THR A 80 14.60 5.00 -15.25
CA THR A 80 15.32 5.18 -16.53
C THR A 80 16.84 5.17 -16.29
N PRO A 81 17.66 4.94 -17.33
CA PRO A 81 19.13 5.03 -17.20
C PRO A 81 19.64 6.40 -16.76
N THR A 82 18.81 7.44 -16.82
CA THR A 82 19.14 8.81 -16.43
C THR A 82 18.52 9.22 -15.08
N THR A 83 17.89 8.29 -14.37
CA THR A 83 17.32 8.56 -13.05
C THR A 83 18.42 8.58 -12.00
N ASP A 84 18.52 9.67 -11.26
CA ASP A 84 19.51 9.85 -10.18
C ASP A 84 18.91 9.52 -8.81
N TYR A 85 17.69 10.00 -8.54
CA TYR A 85 17.00 9.78 -7.28
C TYR A 85 15.60 9.26 -7.53
N PHE A 86 15.15 8.30 -6.71
CA PHE A 86 13.81 7.78 -6.83
C PHE A 86 13.20 7.37 -5.48
N HIS A 87 11.88 7.38 -5.44
CA HIS A 87 11.08 6.81 -4.37
C HIS A 87 9.94 6.02 -5.00
N ASN A 88 9.65 4.85 -4.48
CA ASN A 88 8.53 4.04 -4.92
C ASN A 88 7.78 3.44 -3.74
N THR A 89 6.47 3.54 -3.80
CA THR A 89 5.53 2.80 -2.95
C THR A 89 4.75 1.82 -3.83
N ASN A 90 3.80 1.09 -3.26
CA ASN A 90 2.96 0.17 -4.01
C ASN A 90 1.94 0.87 -4.94
N VAL A 91 1.77 2.18 -4.79
CA VAL A 91 0.65 2.94 -5.38
C VAL A 91 1.10 4.22 -6.09
N SER A 92 2.29 4.72 -5.78
CA SER A 92 2.91 5.83 -6.48
C SER A 92 4.42 5.68 -6.52
N ALA A 93 5.05 6.33 -7.47
CA ALA A 93 6.48 6.41 -7.55
C ALA A 93 6.88 7.78 -8.11
N ILE A 94 8.01 8.30 -7.66
CA ILE A 94 8.59 9.57 -8.11
C ILE A 94 10.07 9.37 -8.38
N ALA A 95 10.56 9.93 -9.48
CA ALA A 95 11.94 9.88 -9.90
C ALA A 95 12.40 11.26 -10.38
N VAL A 96 13.70 11.52 -10.22
CA VAL A 96 14.36 12.77 -10.62
C VAL A 96 15.56 12.43 -11.49
N ASP A 97 15.60 13.07 -12.65
CA ASP A 97 16.76 13.16 -13.54
C ASP A 97 17.37 14.55 -13.35
N VAL A 98 18.51 14.61 -12.67
CA VAL A 98 19.20 15.85 -12.31
C VAL A 98 19.73 16.54 -13.55
N ARG A 99 20.27 15.77 -14.50
CA ARG A 99 20.89 16.32 -15.72
C ARG A 99 19.86 17.04 -16.59
N LYS A 100 18.66 16.47 -16.72
CA LYS A 100 17.57 17.05 -17.50
C LYS A 100 16.63 17.94 -16.69
N ARG A 101 16.85 18.06 -15.37
CA ARG A 101 15.94 18.73 -14.42
C ARG A 101 14.49 18.24 -14.53
N LEU A 102 14.32 16.95 -14.80
CA LEU A 102 13.04 16.35 -15.09
C LEU A 102 12.57 15.49 -13.92
N ILE A 103 11.30 15.65 -13.57
CA ILE A 103 10.63 14.90 -12.52
C ILE A 103 9.61 13.99 -13.20
N THR A 104 9.71 12.69 -12.90
CA THR A 104 8.76 11.68 -13.37
C THR A 104 7.94 11.20 -12.19
N VAL A 105 6.62 11.23 -12.32
CA VAL A 105 5.68 10.74 -11.31
C VAL A 105 4.80 9.68 -11.94
N HIS A 106 4.75 8.50 -11.32
CA HIS A 106 3.83 7.42 -11.65
C HIS A 106 2.79 7.29 -10.56
N LEU A 107 1.51 7.34 -10.93
CA LEU A 107 0.39 7.16 -10.01
C LEU A 107 -0.48 5.99 -10.48
N LEU A 108 -0.87 5.13 -9.55
CA LEU A 108 -1.97 4.21 -9.82
C LEU A 108 -3.29 5.00 -9.87
N PRO A 109 -4.19 4.67 -10.82
CA PRO A 109 -5.51 5.27 -10.89
C PRO A 109 -6.26 5.12 -9.57
N LYS A 110 -7.01 6.16 -9.15
CA LYS A 110 -8.03 5.99 -8.09
C LYS A 110 -8.99 4.87 -8.51
N LYS A 111 -9.45 4.08 -7.53
CA LYS A 111 -10.28 2.84 -7.61
C LYS A 111 -11.40 2.77 -8.68
N ASN A 112 -11.81 3.89 -9.28
CA ASN A 112 -12.87 3.98 -10.28
C ASN A 112 -12.42 4.26 -11.72
N ARG A 113 -11.12 4.35 -12.01
CA ARG A 113 -10.63 4.56 -13.38
C ARG A 113 -10.08 3.26 -13.97
N LYS A 114 -10.74 2.73 -15.01
CA LYS A 114 -10.27 1.59 -15.84
C LYS A 114 -8.95 1.85 -16.60
N LYS A 115 -8.34 3.01 -16.41
CA LYS A 115 -7.09 3.40 -17.09
C LYS A 115 -5.92 2.85 -16.28
N GLY A 116 -4.90 2.29 -16.94
CA GLY A 116 -3.69 1.79 -16.29
C GLY A 116 -2.92 2.87 -15.52
N PRO A 117 -1.71 2.54 -15.01
CA PRO A 117 -0.83 3.50 -14.34
C PRO A 117 -0.67 4.78 -15.17
N GLN A 118 -0.75 5.94 -14.53
CA GLN A 118 -0.58 7.24 -15.18
C GLN A 118 0.83 7.73 -14.93
N LYS A 119 1.54 8.05 -16.03
CA LYS A 119 2.87 8.66 -16.01
C LYS A 119 2.75 10.14 -16.29
N PHE A 120 3.37 10.95 -15.44
CA PHE A 120 3.50 12.39 -15.59
C PHE A 120 4.99 12.73 -15.63
N GLU A 121 5.41 13.51 -16.61
CA GLU A 121 6.79 13.99 -16.75
C GLU A 121 6.75 15.51 -16.89
N PHE A 122 7.53 16.22 -16.07
CA PHE A 122 7.58 17.67 -16.09
C PHE A 122 8.91 18.20 -15.57
N SER A 123 9.30 19.41 -15.99
CA SER A 123 10.48 20.10 -15.46
C SER A 123 10.20 20.58 -14.02
N ILE A 124 11.26 20.71 -13.21
CA ILE A 124 11.19 21.37 -11.90
C ILE A 124 10.55 22.76 -11.98
N ASP A 125 10.76 23.50 -13.07
CA ASP A 125 10.22 24.86 -13.27
C ASP A 125 8.69 24.89 -13.35
N LYS A 126 8.06 23.73 -13.59
CA LYS A 126 6.61 23.60 -13.59
C LYS A 126 6.02 23.45 -12.19
N ILE A 127 6.82 23.20 -11.16
CA ILE A 127 6.31 23.12 -9.79
C ILE A 127 6.18 24.53 -9.23
N LYS A 128 4.94 24.98 -9.00
CA LYS A 128 4.66 26.26 -8.33
C LYS A 128 4.81 26.16 -6.82
N ARG A 129 4.36 25.04 -6.26
CA ARG A 129 4.35 24.79 -4.83
C ARG A 129 4.40 23.30 -4.57
N TYR A 130 5.08 22.89 -3.52
CA TYR A 130 5.01 21.55 -2.99
C TYR A 130 4.71 21.60 -1.49
N SER A 131 4.00 20.60 -0.97
CA SER A 131 3.69 20.48 0.45
C SER A 131 3.55 19.02 0.87
N ALA A 132 3.72 18.76 2.16
CA ALA A 132 3.57 17.44 2.75
C ALA A 132 2.25 17.45 3.50
N TYR A 133 1.41 16.46 3.21
CA TYR A 133 0.11 16.30 3.83
C TYR A 133 0.12 15.04 4.67
N GLN A 134 -0.30 15.17 5.93
CA GLN A 134 -0.46 14.07 6.87
C GLN A 134 -1.94 13.95 7.22
N SER A 135 -2.53 12.80 6.93
CA SER A 135 -3.90 12.52 7.34
C SER A 135 -3.92 12.06 8.80
N GLY A 136 -4.92 12.50 9.57
CA GLY A 136 -5.09 12.05 10.95
C GLY A 136 -5.72 10.65 11.03
N SER A 137 -5.35 9.87 12.04
CA SER A 137 -6.04 8.63 12.42
C SER A 137 -6.92 8.84 13.64
N SER A 138 -7.97 8.02 13.79
CA SER A 138 -8.82 7.98 14.97
C SER A 138 -8.52 6.71 15.77
N GLU A 139 -8.18 6.88 17.05
CA GLU A 139 -8.06 5.77 17.99
C GLU A 139 -9.43 5.42 18.59
N TYR A 140 -9.82 4.16 18.47
CA TYR A 140 -11.03 3.64 19.10
C TYR A 140 -10.63 2.87 20.37
N ALA A 141 -11.00 3.41 21.53
CA ALA A 141 -10.83 2.72 22.81
C ALA A 141 -12.14 2.05 23.23
N SER A 142 -12.08 0.78 23.62
CA SER A 142 -13.16 0.09 24.33
C SER A 142 -12.89 0.14 25.82
N ARG A 143 -13.84 0.64 26.62
CA ARG A 143 -13.80 0.52 28.10
C ARG A 143 -14.29 -0.84 28.59
N ASP A 144 -14.72 -1.70 27.67
CA ASP A 144 -15.30 -2.98 27.95
C ASP A 144 -14.24 -4.09 27.95
N TYR A 145 -14.33 -5.02 28.91
CA TYR A 145 -13.39 -6.15 29.07
C TYR A 145 -13.70 -7.32 28.13
N SER A 146 -14.82 -7.26 27.40
CA SER A 146 -15.17 -8.28 26.42
C SER A 146 -14.10 -8.34 25.30
N PRO A 147 -13.50 -9.52 25.06
CA PRO A 147 -12.50 -9.71 24.00
C PRO A 147 -13.02 -9.31 22.61
N ILE A 148 -14.32 -9.47 22.38
CA ILE A 148 -14.98 -9.14 21.11
C ILE A 148 -14.96 -7.62 20.88
N HIS A 149 -15.27 -6.82 21.91
CA HIS A 149 -15.28 -5.36 21.81
C HIS A 149 -13.87 -4.78 21.68
N GLN A 150 -12.88 -5.36 22.36
CA GLN A 150 -11.47 -5.00 22.20
C GLN A 150 -10.96 -5.29 20.78
N THR A 151 -11.29 -6.47 20.24
CA THR A 151 -10.90 -6.86 18.88
C THR A 151 -11.52 -5.93 17.84
N HIS A 152 -12.78 -5.54 18.01
CA HIS A 152 -13.45 -4.58 17.13
C HIS A 152 -12.85 -3.17 17.22
N ALA A 153 -12.50 -2.71 18.42
CA ALA A 153 -11.87 -1.39 18.61
C ALA A 153 -10.46 -1.35 17.98
N PHE A 154 -9.67 -2.40 18.18
CA PHE A 154 -8.37 -2.57 17.53
C PHE A 154 -8.50 -2.61 16.01
N ALA A 155 -9.45 -3.39 15.49
CA ALA A 155 -9.75 -3.48 14.07
C ALA A 155 -10.09 -2.12 13.44
N LYS A 156 -10.96 -1.34 14.08
CA LYS A 156 -11.36 -0.01 13.60
C LYS A 156 -10.19 0.98 13.63
N THR A 157 -9.38 0.94 14.68
CA THR A 157 -8.17 1.77 14.78
C THR A 157 -7.20 1.44 13.66
N ALA A 158 -6.91 0.15 13.44
CA ALA A 158 -6.04 -0.30 12.37
C ALA A 158 -6.55 0.07 10.96
N ILE A 159 -7.87 0.06 10.75
CA ILE A 159 -8.48 0.54 9.50
C ILE A 159 -8.30 2.06 9.36
N SER A 160 -8.57 2.84 10.41
CA SER A 160 -8.41 4.29 10.38
C SER A 160 -6.96 4.71 10.15
N GLU A 161 -5.99 4.00 10.75
CA GLU A 161 -4.56 4.22 10.50
C GLU A 161 -4.20 3.89 9.06
N ALA A 162 -4.69 2.77 8.52
CA ALA A 162 -4.45 2.39 7.13
C ALA A 162 -5.02 3.43 6.15
N ASP A 163 -6.20 3.98 6.43
CA ASP A 163 -6.80 5.05 5.63
C ASP A 163 -6.01 6.36 5.73
N ALA A 164 -5.50 6.69 6.93
CA ALA A 164 -4.66 7.86 7.14
C ALA A 164 -3.33 7.76 6.36
N ILE A 165 -2.68 6.59 6.38
CA ILE A 165 -1.46 6.32 5.60
C ILE A 165 -1.73 6.46 4.11
N ASN A 166 -2.85 5.90 3.62
CA ASN A 166 -3.24 5.99 2.21
C ASN A 166 -3.50 7.44 1.73
N ASN A 167 -3.75 8.35 2.66
CA ASN A 167 -4.00 9.76 2.38
C ASN A 167 -2.84 10.64 2.84
N THR A 168 -1.69 10.09 3.20
CA THR A 168 -0.48 10.84 3.56
C THR A 168 0.49 10.85 2.37
N GLY A 169 1.16 11.98 2.13
CA GLY A 169 2.04 12.10 0.97
C GLY A 169 2.50 13.51 0.63
N LEU A 170 3.09 13.61 -0.56
CA LEU A 170 3.62 14.82 -1.17
C LEU A 170 2.61 15.35 -2.20
N THR A 171 2.18 16.60 -2.00
CA THR A 171 1.37 17.34 -2.97
C THR A 171 2.28 18.24 -3.81
N LEU A 172 2.14 18.16 -5.13
CA LEU A 172 2.81 19.02 -6.10
C LEU A 172 1.75 19.83 -6.85
N GLN A 173 1.81 21.16 -6.74
CA GLN A 173 0.99 22.08 -7.53
C GLN A 173 1.77 22.49 -8.77
N LEU A 174 1.23 22.17 -9.94
CA LEU A 174 1.90 22.37 -11.22
C LEU A 174 1.34 23.58 -11.97
N ASP A 175 2.20 24.21 -12.76
CA ASP A 175 1.83 25.17 -13.80
C ASP A 175 1.31 24.45 -15.07
N ASP A 176 0.28 23.63 -14.91
CA ASP A 176 -0.39 22.91 -15.98
C ASP A 176 -1.91 23.01 -15.77
N ILE A 177 -2.63 23.42 -16.82
CA ILE A 177 -4.09 23.56 -16.82
C ILE A 177 -4.76 22.19 -16.74
N PHE A 178 -4.16 21.15 -17.31
CA PHE A 178 -4.75 19.81 -17.34
C PHE A 178 -4.49 19.03 -16.04
N THR A 179 -3.35 19.30 -15.41
CA THR A 179 -2.91 18.59 -14.21
C THR A 179 -2.39 19.57 -13.15
N PRO A 180 -3.27 20.39 -12.56
CA PRO A 180 -2.84 21.45 -11.64
C PRO A 180 -2.28 20.91 -10.32
N GLU A 181 -2.62 19.67 -9.95
CA GLU A 181 -2.19 19.07 -8.69
C GLU A 181 -1.92 17.57 -8.86
N LEU A 182 -0.77 17.12 -8.35
CA LEU A 182 -0.39 15.71 -8.24
C LEU A 182 -0.16 15.34 -6.78
N PHE A 183 -0.69 14.19 -6.37
CA PHE A 183 -0.51 13.64 -5.04
C PHE A 183 0.29 12.34 -5.09
N VAL A 184 1.51 12.36 -4.57
CA VAL A 184 2.41 11.22 -4.49
C VAL A 184 2.35 10.65 -3.07
N ARG A 185 1.83 9.43 -2.94
CA ARG A 185 1.75 8.74 -1.65
C ARG A 185 3.14 8.32 -1.18
N MET A 186 3.46 8.73 0.03
CA MET A 186 4.69 8.40 0.75
C MET A 186 4.53 8.82 2.20
N ASP A 187 5.40 8.34 3.08
CA ASP A 187 5.43 8.77 4.48
C ASP A 187 5.63 10.29 4.60
N TYR A 188 5.04 10.91 5.62
CA TYR A 188 5.11 12.36 5.84
C TYR A 188 6.55 12.88 5.96
N ASP A 189 7.39 12.18 6.73
CA ASP A 189 8.80 12.52 6.88
C ASP A 189 9.56 12.34 5.56
N ALA A 190 9.16 11.36 4.75
CA ALA A 190 9.74 11.18 3.44
C ALA A 190 9.38 12.37 2.54
N ALA A 191 8.10 12.76 2.49
CA ALA A 191 7.63 13.92 1.73
C ALA A 191 8.37 15.21 2.11
N ARG A 192 8.66 15.44 3.39
CA ARG A 192 9.43 16.60 3.83
C ARG A 192 10.88 16.58 3.35
N LYS A 193 11.54 15.40 3.38
CA LYS A 193 12.91 15.27 2.88
C LYS A 193 13.00 15.53 1.37
N TRP A 194 11.92 15.25 0.63
CA TRP A 194 11.82 15.57 -0.80
C TRP A 194 11.86 17.07 -1.11
N PHE A 195 11.51 17.95 -0.17
CA PHE A 195 11.58 19.39 -0.38
C PHE A 195 13.01 19.86 -0.66
N LEU A 196 13.96 19.38 0.16
CA LEU A 196 15.38 19.69 -0.01
C LEU A 196 15.89 19.25 -1.39
N LEU A 197 15.37 18.13 -1.91
CA LEU A 197 15.75 17.63 -3.22
C LEU A 197 15.23 18.56 -4.32
N PHE A 198 13.99 19.03 -4.22
CA PHE A 198 13.43 20.01 -5.17
C PHE A 198 14.14 21.35 -5.10
N ASP A 199 14.49 21.85 -3.91
CA ASP A 199 15.22 23.12 -3.75
C ASP A 199 16.59 23.03 -4.42
N LYS A 200 17.36 21.98 -4.13
CA LYS A 200 18.66 21.76 -4.78
C LYS A 200 18.55 21.54 -6.28
N LEU A 201 17.50 20.87 -6.75
CA LEU A 201 17.26 20.67 -8.17
C LEU A 201 16.95 21.99 -8.89
N ALA A 202 16.14 22.86 -8.26
CA ALA A 202 15.80 24.18 -8.77
C ALA A 202 17.03 25.11 -8.80
N GLU A 203 17.86 25.08 -7.75
CA GLU A 203 19.13 25.79 -7.68
C GLU A 203 20.19 25.24 -8.66
N GLY A 204 20.04 23.99 -9.11
CA GLY A 204 21.05 23.29 -9.88
C GLY A 204 22.26 22.82 -9.07
N SER A 205 22.12 22.76 -7.74
CA SER A 205 23.15 22.32 -6.79
C SER A 205 23.04 20.83 -6.42
N LEU A 206 22.05 20.12 -6.97
CA LEU A 206 21.85 18.70 -6.71
C LEU A 206 22.89 17.85 -7.46
N ASP A 207 23.54 16.94 -6.74
CA ASP A 207 24.55 16.06 -7.31
C ASP A 207 23.94 14.99 -8.21
N VAL A 208 24.53 14.80 -9.39
CA VAL A 208 24.23 13.70 -10.30
C VAL A 208 24.78 12.40 -9.72
N GLN A 209 23.96 11.35 -9.74
CA GLN A 209 24.34 10.04 -9.24
C GLN A 209 24.76 9.12 -10.40
N PRO A 210 25.78 8.26 -10.20
CA PRO A 210 26.18 7.30 -11.23
C PRO A 210 25.13 6.20 -11.45
N THR A 211 24.31 5.93 -10.43
CA THR A 211 23.21 4.97 -10.45
C THR A 211 22.03 5.52 -9.67
N ALA A 212 20.82 5.09 -10.01
CA ALA A 212 19.61 5.53 -9.33
C ALA A 212 19.66 5.19 -7.82
N VAL A 213 19.49 6.20 -6.98
CA VAL A 213 19.52 6.09 -5.52
C VAL A 213 18.12 6.19 -4.95
N PHE A 214 17.75 5.23 -4.10
CA PHE A 214 16.50 5.30 -3.35
C PHE A 214 16.57 6.44 -2.32
N PHE A 215 15.59 7.34 -2.35
CA PHE A 215 15.50 8.51 -1.50
C PHE A 215 14.07 8.70 -0.96
N PRO A 216 13.89 9.12 0.29
CA PRO A 216 14.91 9.19 1.33
C PRO A 216 15.26 7.82 1.88
N LYS A 217 16.50 7.66 2.35
CA LYS A 217 16.93 6.49 3.14
C LYS A 217 16.35 6.55 4.56
#